data_AF-A0A0F9LGK1-F1
#
_entry.id   AF-A0A0F9LGK1-F1
#
_cell.length_a   1.000
_cell.length_b   1.000
_cell.length_c   1.000
_cell.angle_alpha   90.00
_cell.angle_beta   90.00
_cell.angle_gamma   90.00
#
_symmetry.space_group_name_H-M   'P 1'
#
loop_
_entity.id
_entity.type
_entity.pdbx_description
1 polymer ?
#
loop_
_entity_poly.entity_id
_entity_poly.type
_entity_poly.pdbx_seq_one_letter_code
_entity_poly.pdbx_strand_id
1 'polypeptide(L)'
;DIIEDAKEHAEHISESPIGHQREHFDVLSKDMIDLIAITGTEEKLYQDFCPMYNDNKGAQWLSATKEIKNPYYGAKMMSCGSVQKEIN
;
A
#
# COMPACT_ATOMS: atom_id res chain seq x y z
N ASP A 1 18.19 -3.62 -5.45
CA ASP A 1 17.55 -3.63 -4.12
C ASP A 1 16.13 -3.09 -4.22
N ILE A 2 15.73 -1.88 -3.76
CA ILE A 2 14.30 -1.44 -3.77
C ILE A 2 13.55 -1.67 -5.10
N ILE A 3 14.17 -1.36 -6.24
CA ILE A 3 13.54 -1.54 -7.57
C ILE A 3 13.39 -3.04 -7.94
N GLU A 4 14.33 -3.88 -7.53
CA GLU A 4 14.29 -5.32 -7.79
C GLU A 4 13.23 -6.00 -6.91
N ASP A 5 13.19 -5.65 -5.62
CA ASP A 5 12.20 -6.15 -4.66
C ASP A 5 10.77 -5.73 -5.07
N ALA A 6 10.60 -4.46 -5.43
CA ALA A 6 9.32 -3.95 -5.92
C ALA A 6 8.86 -4.67 -7.19
N LYS A 7 9.79 -5.05 -8.08
CA LYS A 7 9.47 -5.80 -9.29
C LYS A 7 9.03 -7.24 -8.97
N GLU A 8 9.75 -7.93 -8.10
CA GLU A 8 9.39 -9.28 -7.65
C GLU A 8 7.98 -9.29 -7.03
N HIS A 9 7.68 -8.34 -6.14
CA HIS A 9 6.36 -8.26 -5.53
C HIS A 9 5.26 -7.92 -6.53
N ALA A 10 5.53 -7.06 -7.51
CA ALA A 10 4.58 -6.78 -8.59
C ALA A 10 4.28 -8.03 -9.45
N GLU A 11 5.29 -8.84 -9.76
CA GLU A 11 5.11 -10.10 -10.49
C GLU A 11 4.22 -11.06 -9.70
N HIS A 12 4.51 -11.29 -8.41
CA HIS A 12 3.70 -12.16 -7.57
C HIS A 12 2.26 -11.67 -7.36
N ILE A 13 2.02 -10.35 -7.30
CA ILE A 13 0.67 -9.78 -7.26
C ILE A 13 -0.13 -10.18 -8.50
N SER A 14 0.51 -10.25 -9.67
CA SER A 14 -0.20 -10.56 -10.93
C SER A 14 -0.61 -12.03 -11.08
N GLU A 15 0.10 -12.95 -10.41
CA GLU A 15 -0.05 -14.40 -10.62
C GLU A 15 -0.70 -15.14 -9.43
N SER A 16 -0.72 -14.52 -8.24
CA SER A 16 -1.11 -15.21 -7.01
C SER A 16 -2.60 -15.11 -6.69
N PRO A 17 -3.16 -15.98 -5.83
CA PRO A 17 -4.48 -15.79 -5.24
C PRO A 17 -4.56 -14.52 -4.38
N ILE A 18 -5.74 -13.92 -4.27
CA ILE A 18 -5.96 -12.61 -3.62
C ILE A 18 -5.37 -12.45 -2.21
N GLY A 19 -5.29 -13.52 -1.42
CA GLY A 19 -4.66 -13.50 -0.10
C GLY A 19 -3.16 -13.17 -0.21
N HIS A 20 -2.45 -13.91 -1.04
CA HIS A 20 -1.02 -13.70 -1.28
C HIS A 20 -0.74 -12.41 -2.04
N GLN A 21 -1.63 -12.00 -2.96
CA GLN A 21 -1.50 -10.67 -3.58
C GLN A 21 -1.46 -9.55 -2.53
N ARG A 22 -2.28 -9.63 -1.49
CA ARG A 22 -2.32 -8.62 -0.41
C ARG A 22 -1.10 -8.68 0.49
N GLU A 23 -0.50 -9.85 0.69
CA GLU A 23 0.76 -10.02 1.40
C GLU A 23 1.90 -9.31 0.63
N HIS A 24 2.03 -9.57 -0.67
CA HIS A 24 2.99 -8.87 -1.52
C HIS A 24 2.70 -7.37 -1.64
N PHE A 25 1.43 -6.97 -1.68
CA PHE A 25 1.05 -5.56 -1.72
C PHE A 25 1.43 -4.80 -0.44
N ASP A 26 1.41 -5.44 0.73
CA ASP A 26 1.90 -4.82 1.98
C ASP A 26 3.40 -4.52 1.91
N VAL A 27 4.20 -5.44 1.36
CA VAL A 27 5.65 -5.22 1.21
C VAL A 27 5.92 -4.16 0.15
N LEU A 28 5.35 -4.30 -1.05
CA LEU A 28 5.49 -3.32 -2.14
C LEU A 28 5.07 -1.92 -1.71
N SER A 29 4.03 -1.79 -0.90
CA SER A 29 3.58 -0.48 -0.41
C SER A 29 4.62 0.22 0.46
N LYS A 30 5.38 -0.54 1.27
CA LYS A 30 6.47 0.01 2.09
C LYS A 30 7.62 0.48 1.19
N ASP A 31 8.01 -0.34 0.22
CA ASP A 31 9.07 -0.01 -0.73
C ASP A 31 8.74 1.26 -1.53
N MET A 32 7.47 1.41 -1.95
CA MET A 32 7.01 2.60 -2.66
C MET A 32 6.97 3.84 -1.75
N ILE A 33 6.55 3.71 -0.49
CA ILE A 33 6.59 4.82 0.47
C ILE A 33 8.03 5.29 0.69
N ASP A 34 8.97 4.36 0.86
CA ASP A 34 10.39 4.66 1.04
C ASP A 34 10.99 5.30 -0.22
N LEU A 35 10.65 4.78 -1.40
CA LEU A 35 11.06 5.37 -2.67
C LEU A 35 10.58 6.82 -2.82
N ILE A 36 9.31 7.10 -2.52
CA ILE A 36 8.75 8.45 -2.56
C ILE A 36 9.38 9.35 -1.49
N ALA A 37 9.71 8.83 -0.31
CA ALA A 37 10.42 9.59 0.71
C ALA A 37 11.83 10.02 0.27
N ILE A 38 12.49 9.23 -0.58
CA ILE A 38 13.83 9.52 -1.14
C ILE A 38 13.74 10.44 -2.36
N THR A 39 12.86 10.13 -3.30
CA THR A 39 12.82 10.76 -4.63
C THR A 39 11.90 11.97 -4.71
N GLY A 40 10.94 12.08 -3.78
CA GLY A 40 9.82 13.01 -3.90
C GLY A 40 8.81 12.57 -4.96
N THR A 41 7.79 13.39 -5.18
CA THR A 41 6.82 13.24 -6.26
C THR A 41 6.37 14.64 -6.70
N GLU A 42 5.73 14.72 -7.87
CA GLU A 42 4.98 15.92 -8.30
C GLU A 42 3.46 15.70 -8.15
N GLU A 43 3.05 14.45 -7.99
CA GLU A 43 1.67 14.03 -7.79
C GLU A 43 1.27 14.12 -6.33
N LYS A 44 0.08 14.68 -6.07
CA LYS A 44 -0.49 14.68 -4.72
C LYS A 44 -0.88 13.26 -4.32
N LEU A 45 -0.22 12.73 -3.30
CA LEU A 45 -0.46 11.41 -2.73
C LEU A 45 -0.92 11.47 -1.28
N TYR A 46 -1.60 10.42 -0.85
CA TYR A 46 -2.07 10.20 0.51
C TYR A 46 -1.47 8.89 1.01
N GLN A 47 -0.73 8.95 2.12
CA GLN A 47 -0.30 7.75 2.83
C GLN A 47 -1.43 7.34 3.77
N ASP A 48 -2.11 6.26 3.41
CA ASP A 48 -3.22 5.70 4.16
C ASP A 48 -2.74 4.57 5.06
N PHE A 49 -3.53 4.26 6.10
CA PHE A 49 -3.22 3.21 7.06
C PHE A 49 -4.47 2.46 7.51
N CYS A 50 -4.36 1.13 7.58
CA CYS A 50 -5.35 0.26 8.21
C CYS A 50 -4.70 -0.43 9.43
N PRO A 51 -5.17 -0.19 10.66
CA PRO A 51 -4.57 -0.78 11.86
C PRO A 51 -4.87 -2.27 12.04
N MET A 52 -5.88 -2.81 11.34
CA MET A 52 -6.38 -4.16 11.56
C MET A 52 -5.66 -5.24 10.74
N TYR A 53 -4.97 -4.84 9.67
CA TYR A 53 -4.30 -5.79 8.79
C TYR A 53 -3.13 -6.50 9.50
N ASN A 54 -2.77 -7.69 8.99
CA ASN A 54 -1.62 -8.48 9.45
C ASN A 54 -1.62 -8.68 10.98
N ASP A 55 -2.67 -9.34 11.50
CA ASP A 55 -2.86 -9.58 12.94
C ASP A 55 -2.81 -8.31 13.81
N ASN A 56 -3.45 -7.23 13.34
CA ASN A 56 -3.43 -5.90 13.97
C ASN A 56 -2.05 -5.24 14.08
N LYS A 57 -1.05 -5.69 13.31
CA LYS A 57 0.22 -4.96 13.15
C LYS A 57 0.04 -3.71 12.27
N GLY A 58 -1.01 -3.71 11.46
CA GLY A 58 -1.37 -2.66 10.54
C GLY A 58 -0.58 -2.71 9.23
N ALA A 59 -1.07 -1.97 8.24
CA ALA A 59 -0.41 -1.78 6.96
C ALA A 59 -0.76 -0.44 6.32
N GLN A 60 0.15 0.04 5.49
CA GLN A 60 0.11 1.35 4.85
C GLN A 60 0.12 1.20 3.33
N TRP A 61 -0.51 2.14 2.63
CA TRP A 61 -0.44 2.24 1.17
C TRP A 61 -0.48 3.69 0.71
N LEU A 62 -0.12 3.92 -0.54
CA LEU A 62 -0.25 5.22 -1.21
C LEU A 62 -1.52 5.27 -2.05
N SER A 63 -2.23 6.40 -1.98
CA SER A 63 -3.44 6.68 -2.75
C SER A 63 -3.31 8.02 -3.46
N ALA A 64 -3.79 8.11 -4.70
CA ALA A 64 -3.90 9.37 -5.44
C ALA A 64 -5.17 10.16 -5.07
N THR A 65 -6.01 9.62 -4.18
CA THR A 65 -7.28 10.26 -3.76
C THR A 65 -7.40 10.26 -2.25
N LYS A 66 -8.08 11.27 -1.70
CA LYS A 66 -8.34 11.38 -0.25
C LYS A 66 -9.33 10.35 0.30
N GLU A 67 -10.11 9.72 -0.58
CA GLU A 67 -11.09 8.71 -0.20
C GLU A 67 -10.37 7.39 0.18
N ILE A 68 -10.68 6.84 1.35
CA ILE A 68 -10.13 5.56 1.79
C ILE A 68 -10.76 4.42 1.00
N LYS A 69 -9.91 3.65 0.31
CA LYS A 69 -10.26 2.40 -0.40
C LYS A 69 -9.31 1.29 0.03
N ASN A 70 -9.67 0.58 1.08
CA ASN A 70 -8.83 -0.41 1.74
C ASN A 70 -8.54 -1.63 0.84
N PRO A 71 -7.30 -1.80 0.35
CA PRO A 71 -6.96 -2.90 -0.56
C PRO A 71 -6.87 -4.26 0.14
N TYR A 72 -6.62 -4.25 1.46
CA TYR A 72 -6.38 -5.45 2.27
C TYR A 72 -7.63 -6.23 2.63
N TYR A 73 -8.78 -5.55 2.71
CA TYR A 73 -10.05 -6.19 3.04
C TYR A 73 -11.07 -6.11 1.90
N GLY A 74 -10.84 -5.28 0.88
CA GLY A 74 -11.75 -5.09 -0.25
C GLY A 74 -13.16 -4.71 0.21
N ALA A 75 -14.18 -5.27 -0.44
CA ALA A 75 -15.58 -4.93 -0.16
C ALA A 75 -16.01 -5.17 1.30
N LYS A 76 -15.33 -6.02 2.06
CA LYS A 76 -15.69 -6.31 3.47
C LYS A 76 -15.46 -5.09 4.38
N MET A 77 -14.46 -4.27 4.08
CA MET A 77 -14.07 -3.11 4.91
C MET A 77 -13.50 -1.99 4.04
N MET A 78 -14.18 -1.66 2.93
CA MET A 78 -13.66 -0.75 1.90
C MET A 78 -13.27 0.62 2.45
N SER A 79 -14.04 1.15 3.42
CA SER A 79 -13.80 2.46 4.03
C SER A 79 -12.98 2.39 5.34
N CYS A 80 -12.40 1.24 5.69
CA CYS A 80 -11.61 1.09 6.91
C CYS A 80 -10.20 1.62 6.71
N GLY A 81 -9.81 2.59 7.53
CA GLY A 81 -8.47 3.16 7.55
C GLY A 81 -8.52 4.66 7.74
N SER A 82 -7.36 5.29 7.70
CA SER A 82 -7.24 6.74 7.80
C SER A 82 -6.02 7.25 7.04
N VAL A 83 -6.13 8.47 6.52
CA VAL A 83 -5.01 9.22 5.97
C VAL A 83 -4.07 9.57 7.12
N GLN A 84 -2.81 9.14 7.04
CA GLN A 84 -1.77 9.47 8.00
C GLN A 84 -0.94 10.68 7.54
N LYS A 85 -0.73 10.82 6.24
CA LYS A 85 0.11 11.89 5.67
C LYS A 85 -0.40 12.30 4.28
N GLU A 86 -0.36 13.60 3.98
CA GLU A 86 -0.49 14.13 2.62
C GLU A 86 0.94 14.38 2.07
N ILE A 87 1.22 13.97 0.84
CA ILE A 87 2.52 14.01 0.15
C ILE A 87 2.32 14.73 -1.19
N ASN A 88 3.32 15.50 -1.64
CA ASN A 88 3.31 16.28 -2.89
C ASN A 88 4.39 15.78 -3.83
#